data_AF-A0A1I1VZ36-F1
#
_entry.id   AF-A0A1I1VZ36-F1
#
_cell.length_a   1.000
_cell.length_b   1.000
_cell.length_c   1.000
_cell.angle_alpha   90.00
_cell.angle_beta   90.00
_cell.angle_gamma   90.00
#
_symmetry.space_group_name_H-M   'P 1'
#
loop_
_entity.id
_entity.type
_entity.pdbx_description
1 polymer ?
#
loop_
_entity_poly.entity_id
_entity_poly.type
_entity_poly.pdbx_seq_one_letter_code
_entity_poly.pdbx_strand_id
1 'polypeptide(L)'
;MEWKMPPRKGRYKLVATVKLPDDIGLIVLCPETKHYYWSDVKRMPDCEIKDYFMSMREDIEAGAFDDRLLDKHLLNPEAPALDKEGEDL
;
A
#
# COMPACT_ATOMS: atom_id res chain seq x y z
N MET A 1 10.19 -12.17 -9.49
CA MET A 1 10.00 -12.16 -8.02
C MET A 1 8.54 -12.37 -7.73
N GLU A 2 8.21 -13.22 -6.77
CA GLU A 2 6.84 -13.46 -6.33
C GLU A 2 6.63 -12.71 -5.00
N TRP A 3 5.71 -11.76 -4.98
CA TRP A 3 5.35 -11.05 -3.76
C TRP A 3 4.67 -12.00 -2.78
N LYS A 4 4.97 -11.87 -1.48
CA LYS A 4 4.20 -12.59 -0.45
C LYS A 4 2.77 -12.07 -0.45
N MET A 5 1.81 -12.96 -0.19
CA MET A 5 0.42 -12.53 -0.04
C MET A 5 0.28 -11.52 1.11
N PRO A 6 -0.57 -10.49 0.96
CA PRO A 6 -0.75 -9.49 2.00
C PRO A 6 -1.32 -10.13 3.28
N PRO A 7 -0.73 -9.83 4.46
CA PRO A 7 -1.10 -10.46 5.71
C PRO A 7 -2.51 -10.07 6.16
N ARG A 8 -3.02 -10.76 7.18
CA ARG A 8 -4.38 -10.57 7.72
C ARG A 8 -5.47 -10.80 6.66
N LYS A 9 -5.34 -11.85 5.86
CA LYS A 9 -6.27 -12.24 4.77
C LYS A 9 -6.42 -11.14 3.69
N GLY A 10 -5.32 -10.48 3.32
CA GLY A 10 -5.33 -9.44 2.29
C GLY A 10 -5.81 -8.07 2.75
N ARG A 11 -6.12 -7.89 4.05
CA ARG A 11 -6.53 -6.58 4.58
C ARG A 11 -5.40 -5.59 4.73
N TYR A 12 -4.15 -6.06 4.71
CA TYR A 12 -2.98 -5.22 4.89
C TYR A 12 -2.27 -5.04 3.55
N LYS A 13 -2.59 -3.96 2.83
CA LYS A 13 -2.11 -3.73 1.46
C LYS A 13 -1.24 -2.48 1.40
N LEU A 14 0.02 -2.63 0.99
CA LEU A 14 0.86 -1.49 0.61
C LEU A 14 0.25 -0.84 -0.63
N VAL A 15 -0.08 0.45 -0.55
CA VAL A 15 -0.74 1.20 -1.64
C VAL A 15 0.15 2.29 -2.21
N ALA A 16 1.03 2.88 -1.38
CA ALA A 16 2.02 3.82 -1.87
C ALA A 16 3.30 3.83 -1.03
N THR A 17 4.36 4.38 -1.62
CA THR A 17 5.65 4.71 -1.03
C THR A 17 5.96 6.16 -1.31
N VAL A 18 6.34 6.92 -0.29
CA VAL A 18 6.74 8.32 -0.39
C VAL A 18 8.24 8.40 -0.13
N LYS A 19 9.01 9.02 -1.04
CA LYS A 19 10.42 9.32 -0.77
C LYS A 19 10.52 10.50 0.19
N LEU A 20 11.13 10.28 1.34
CA LEU A 20 11.44 11.30 2.33
C LEU A 20 12.94 11.65 2.22
N PRO A 21 13.40 12.80 2.76
CA PRO A 21 14.79 13.23 2.66
C PRO A 21 15.82 12.18 3.15
N ASP A 22 15.46 11.41 4.17
CA ASP A 22 16.35 10.43 4.82
C ASP A 22 15.73 9.02 4.94
N ASP A 23 14.52 8.79 4.40
CA ASP A 23 13.79 7.53 4.55
C ASP A 23 12.75 7.31 3.44
N ILE A 24 12.03 6.19 3.48
CA ILE A 24 10.89 5.90 2.62
C ILE A 24 9.66 5.72 3.51
N GLY A 25 8.65 6.58 3.33
CA GLY A 25 7.34 6.40 3.93
C GLY A 25 6.55 5.32 3.20
N LEU A 26 5.88 4.43 3.93
CA LEU A 26 5.03 3.39 3.40
C LEU A 26 3.59 3.68 3.80
N ILE A 27 2.69 3.73 2.83
CA ILE A 27 1.27 3.96 3.05
C ILE A 27 0.56 2.63 2.84
N VAL A 28 -0.11 2.17 3.88
CA VAL A 28 -0.77 0.87 3.92
C VAL A 28 -2.24 1.07 4.20
N LEU A 29 -3.08 0.40 3.43
CA LEU A 29 -4.49 0.26 3.74
C LEU A 29 -4.69 -0.95 4.67
N CYS A 30 -5.24 -0.74 5.88
CA CYS A 30 -5.66 -1.81 6.77
C CYS A 30 -6.66 -1.35 7.84
N PRO A 31 -7.90 -1.85 7.78
CA PRO A 31 -9.14 -1.08 7.51
C PRO A 31 -9.06 0.46 7.45
N GLU A 32 -8.12 1.09 8.17
CA GLU A 32 -7.77 2.50 8.08
C GLU A 32 -6.39 2.65 7.44
N THR A 33 -6.09 3.83 6.91
CA THR A 33 -4.78 4.13 6.34
C THR A 33 -3.73 4.24 7.45
N LYS A 34 -2.61 3.56 7.27
CA LYS A 34 -1.47 3.58 8.19
C LYS A 34 -0.21 3.97 7.47
N HIS A 35 0.62 4.75 8.16
CA HIS A 35 1.91 5.22 7.67
C HIS A 35 3.01 4.54 8.48
N TYR A 36 3.98 3.95 7.77
CA TYR A 36 5.16 3.35 8.36
C TYR A 36 6.41 3.98 7.75
N TYR A 37 7.51 3.95 8.49
CA TYR A 37 8.82 4.29 7.96
C TYR A 37 9.55 3.01 7.55
N TRP A 38 10.20 3.01 6.39
CA TRP A 38 10.95 1.85 5.90
C TRP A 38 12.08 1.48 6.87
N SER A 39 12.73 2.46 7.47
CA SER A 39 13.72 2.24 8.54
C SER A 39 13.16 1.46 9.74
N ASP A 40 11.90 1.70 10.10
CA ASP A 40 11.22 1.03 11.22
C ASP A 40 10.77 -0.40 10.89
N VAL A 41 10.58 -0.75 9.61
CA VAL A 41 10.18 -2.10 9.20
C VAL A 41 11.16 -3.15 9.71
N LYS A 42 12.46 -2.85 9.74
CA LYS A 42 13.49 -3.77 10.25
C LYS A 42 13.30 -4.10 11.74
N ARG A 43 12.74 -3.15 12.50
CA ARG A 43 12.51 -3.21 13.95
C ARG A 43 11.08 -3.61 14.32
N MET A 44 10.20 -3.80 13.33
CA MET A 44 8.81 -4.12 13.57
C MET A 44 8.68 -5.48 14.29
N PRO A 45 7.91 -5.57 15.38
CA PRO A 45 7.70 -6.82 16.11
C PRO A 45 6.77 -7.79 15.39
N ASP A 46 5.94 -7.29 14.48
CA ASP A 46 5.02 -8.10 13.67
C ASP A 46 5.77 -8.75 12.49
N CYS A 47 6.15 -10.02 12.68
CA CYS A 47 6.95 -10.76 11.71
C CYS A 47 6.24 -10.95 10.36
N GLU A 48 4.91 -11.09 10.33
CA GLU A 48 4.17 -11.30 9.08
C GLU A 48 4.18 -10.03 8.23
N ILE A 49 3.91 -8.88 8.84
CA ILE A 49 3.95 -7.57 8.17
C ILE A 49 5.37 -7.26 7.69
N LYS A 50 6.36 -7.50 8.56
CA LYS A 50 7.77 -7.31 8.22
C LYS A 50 8.18 -8.17 7.02
N ASP A 51 7.83 -9.46 7.03
CA ASP A 51 8.14 -10.37 5.92
C ASP A 51 7.47 -9.95 4.61
N TYR A 52 6.22 -9.49 4.69
CA TYR A 52 5.49 -8.97 3.54
C TYR A 52 6.22 -7.77 2.91
N PHE A 53 6.58 -6.77 3.71
CA PHE A 53 7.34 -5.62 3.24
C PHE A 53 8.73 -5.98 2.71
N MET A 54 9.44 -6.86 3.40
CA MET A 54 10.76 -7.32 2.96
C MET A 54 10.71 -8.08 1.64
N SER A 55 9.58 -8.73 1.31
CA SER A 55 9.38 -9.37 0.01
C SER A 55 9.25 -8.39 -1.16
N MET A 56 8.92 -7.13 -0.88
CA MET A 56 8.81 -6.03 -1.87
C MET A 56 9.95 -5.02 -1.72
N ARG A 57 11.03 -5.38 -1.02
CA ARG A 57 12.12 -4.47 -0.69
C ARG A 57 12.69 -3.74 -1.92
N GLU A 58 12.99 -4.48 -2.98
CA GLU A 58 13.57 -3.90 -4.20
C GLU A 58 12.60 -2.93 -4.87
N ASP A 59 11.31 -3.27 -4.92
CA ASP A 59 10.27 -2.40 -5.47
C ASP A 59 10.08 -1.13 -4.63
N ILE A 60 10.10 -1.24 -3.30
CA ILE A 60 9.98 -0.12 -2.36
C ILE A 60 11.20 0.79 -2.47
N GLU A 61 12.42 0.24 -2.46
CA GLU A 61 13.67 1.00 -2.58
C GLU A 61 13.79 1.65 -3.97
N ALA A 62 13.23 1.03 -5.02
CA ALA A 62 13.14 1.60 -6.36
C ALA A 62 12.07 2.71 -6.48
N GLY A 63 11.09 2.75 -5.56
CA GLY A 63 9.96 3.69 -5.60
C GLY A 63 8.84 3.26 -6.54
N ALA A 64 8.63 1.95 -6.72
CA ALA A 64 7.61 1.39 -7.61
C ALA A 64 6.16 1.77 -7.22
N PHE A 65 5.94 2.24 -5.99
CA PHE A 65 4.63 2.57 -5.44
C PHE A 65 4.46 4.08 -5.19
N ASP A 66 5.07 4.95 -5.99
CA ASP A 66 5.03 6.41 -5.84
C ASP A 66 3.62 6.99 -5.52
N ASP A 67 3.55 7.95 -4.59
CA ASP A 67 2.32 8.55 -4.05
C ASP A 67 1.48 9.33 -5.06
N ARG A 68 2.04 9.64 -6.24
CA ARG A 68 1.27 10.16 -7.38
C ARG A 68 0.15 9.21 -7.84
N LEU A 69 0.19 7.93 -7.46
CA LEU A 69 -0.89 6.95 -7.67
C LEU A 69 -1.93 6.95 -6.55
N LEU A 70 -1.60 7.47 -5.37
CA LEU A 70 -2.48 7.49 -4.20
C LEU A 70 -3.59 8.54 -4.34
N ASP A 71 -3.34 9.62 -5.08
CA ASP A 71 -4.32 10.67 -5.39
C ASP A 71 -5.61 10.08 -6.00
N LYS A 72 -5.48 9.04 -6.85
CA LYS A 72 -6.62 8.30 -7.42
C LYS A 72 -7.39 7.44 -6.41
N HIS A 73 -6.76 7.03 -5.31
CA HIS A 73 -7.37 6.15 -4.31
C HIS A 73 -7.92 6.90 -3.09
N LEU A 74 -7.37 8.08 -2.75
CA LEU A 74 -7.82 8.90 -1.62
C LEU A 74 -8.86 9.97 -1.99
N LEU A 75 -8.89 10.44 -3.25
CA LEU A 75 -9.94 11.39 -3.71
C LEU A 75 -11.30 10.73 -3.98
N ASN A 76 -11.42 9.41 -3.79
CA ASN A 76 -12.71 8.73 -3.94
C ASN A 76 -12.96 7.71 -2.80
N PRO A 77 -13.23 8.17 -1.57
CA PRO A 77 -13.63 7.28 -0.46
C PRO A 77 -15.04 6.66 -0.63
N GLU A 78 -15.80 7.02 -1.66
CA GLU A 78 -17.20 6.62 -1.89
C GLU A 78 -17.43 5.72 -3.11
N ALA A 79 -16.58 4.72 -3.36
CA ALA A 79 -16.91 3.72 -4.41
C ALA A 79 -17.18 2.32 -3.85
N PRO A 80 -18.28 2.09 -3.12
CA PRO A 80 -18.99 0.82 -3.21
C PRO A 80 -19.88 0.80 -4.47
N ALA A 81 -19.42 0.02 -5.46
CA ALA A 81 -20.15 -0.89 -6.35
C ALA A 81 -21.40 -0.46 -7.16
N LEU A 82 -21.46 -1.02 -8.39
CA LEU A 82 -22.63 -1.16 -9.29
C LEU A 82 -23.16 0.14 -9.93
N ASP A 83 -23.59 0.21 -11.20
CA ASP A 83 -23.88 -0.81 -12.19
C ASP A 83 -23.73 -0.19 -13.60
N LYS A 84 -23.47 -1.03 -14.60
CA LYS A 84 -23.63 -0.63 -16.00
C LYS A 84 -25.07 -0.92 -16.37
N GLU A 85 -25.99 0.05 -16.35
CA GLU A 85 -27.22 -0.06 -17.15
C GLU A 85 -27.70 1.29 -17.69
N GLY A 86 -27.95 1.30 -19.02
CA GLY A 86 -28.63 2.32 -19.84
C GLY A 86 -27.77 3.54 -20.17
N GLU A 87 -27.13 3.70 -21.32
CA GLU A 87 -27.58 3.54 -22.72
C GLU A 87 -28.94 4.20 -23.00
N ASP A 88 -28.85 5.32 -23.73
CA ASP A 88 -29.80 5.91 -24.70
C ASP A 88 -31.30 6.02 -24.35
N LEU A 89 -31.75 7.27 -24.11
CA LEU A 89 -32.62 8.10 -25.00
C LEU A 89 -33.40 9.18 -24.23
#